data_AF-A0A945GP87-F1
#
_entry.id   AF-A0A945GP87-F1
#
_cell.length_a   1.000
_cell.length_b   1.000
_cell.length_c   1.000
_cell.angle_alpha   90.00
_cell.angle_beta   90.00
_cell.angle_gamma   90.00
#
_symmetry.space_group_name_H-M   'P 1'
#
loop_
_entity.id
_entity.type
_entity.pdbx_description
1 polymer ?
#
loop_
_entity_poly.entity_id
_entity_poly.type
_entity_poly.pdbx_seq_one_letter_code
_entity_poly.pdbx_strand_id
1 'polypeptide(L)' 'MGVESIDIRKNNRRKERTVKSTKAPNIVYILADDMGYGDMGGNNPDSKIPTPNLDRLAAQG' A
#
# COMPACT_ATOMS: atom_id res chain seq x y z
N MET A 1 -56.00 19.63 -24.13
CA MET A 1 -55.66 18.70 -23.04
C MET A 1 -54.55 17.78 -23.53
N GLY A 2 -53.29 18.19 -23.36
CA GLY A 2 -52.13 17.34 -23.63
C GLY A 2 -51.55 16.92 -22.29
N VAL A 3 -51.53 15.62 -22.01
CA VAL A 3 -50.85 15.09 -20.83
C VAL A 3 -49.46 14.63 -21.27
N GLU A 4 -48.44 15.42 -20.93
CA GLU A 4 -47.06 14.95 -21.04
C GLU A 4 -46.87 13.82 -20.03
N SER A 5 -46.48 12.65 -20.54
CA SER A 5 -46.21 11.48 -19.72
C SER A 5 -44.93 11.72 -18.94
N ILE A 6 -45.05 12.13 -17.68
CA ILE A 6 -43.94 12.18 -16.74
C ILE A 6 -43.43 10.75 -16.55
N ASP A 7 -42.28 10.45 -17.13
CA ASP A 7 -41.62 9.15 -17.00
C ASP A 7 -40.94 9.06 -15.61
N ILE A 8 -41.69 8.53 -14.64
CA ILE A 8 -41.32 8.43 -13.22
C ILE A 8 -40.07 7.53 -13.00
N ARG A 9 -39.55 6.86 -14.04
CA ARG A 9 -38.42 5.93 -13.95
C ARG A 9 -37.03 6.55 -14.09
N LYS A 10 -36.90 7.86 -14.34
CA LYS A 10 -35.57 8.46 -14.61
C LYS A 10 -34.72 8.81 -13.39
N ASN A 11 -35.16 8.52 -12.16
CA ASN A 11 -34.45 9.01 -10.97
C ASN A 11 -34.04 7.94 -9.96
N ASN A 12 -33.47 6.83 -10.44
CA ASN A 12 -32.81 5.87 -9.55
C ASN A 12 -31.37 5.55 -9.94
N ARG A 13 -30.60 6.57 -10.33
CA ARG A 13 -29.13 6.48 -10.28
C ARG A 13 -28.71 6.61 -8.81
N ARG A 14 -28.83 5.51 -8.05
CA ARG A 14 -27.97 5.31 -6.88
C ARG A 14 -26.56 5.45 -7.41
N LYS A 15 -25.90 6.58 -7.13
CA LYS A 15 -24.46 6.70 -7.23
C LYS A 15 -23.90 5.57 -6.38
N GLU A 16 -23.50 4.47 -7.02
CA GLU A 16 -22.67 3.45 -6.38
C GLU A 16 -21.47 4.21 -5.83
N ARG A 17 -21.44 4.42 -4.52
CA ARG A 17 -20.23 4.86 -3.85
C ARG A 17 -19.27 3.70 -3.97
N THR A 18 -18.43 3.72 -4.98
CA THR A 18 -17.16 3.00 -4.97
C THR A 18 -16.39 3.51 -3.75
N VAL A 19 -16.58 2.83 -2.62
CA VAL A 19 -15.76 3.04 -1.43
C VAL A 19 -14.37 2.58 -1.85
N LYS A 20 -13.55 3.51 -2.34
CA LYS A 20 -12.11 3.29 -2.49
C LYS A 20 -11.62 3.02 -1.08
N SER A 21 -11.52 1.75 -0.73
CA SER A 21 -11.01 1.26 0.55
C SER A 21 -9.54 1.63 0.62
N THR A 22 -9.25 2.88 0.99
CA THR A 22 -7.93 3.30 1.45
C THR A 22 -7.77 2.76 2.87
N LYS A 23 -7.69 1.43 2.99
CA LYS A 23 -7.23 0.82 4.23
C LYS A 23 -5.84 1.38 4.49
N ALA A 24 -5.62 1.85 5.71
CA ALA A 24 -4.29 2.24 6.12
C ALA A 24 -3.32 1.07 5.87
N PRO A 25 -2.08 1.35 5.43
CA PRO A 25 -1.10 0.30 5.29
C PRO A 25 -0.83 -0.32 6.67
N ASN A 26 -0.53 -1.61 6.69
CA ASN A 26 0.07 -2.21 7.88
C ASN A 26 1.51 -1.72 7.96
N ILE A 27 1.94 -1.27 9.15
CA ILE A 27 3.30 -0.84 9.39
C ILE A 27 3.97 -1.92 10.23
N VAL A 28 5.10 -2.45 9.74
CA VAL A 28 5.95 -3.38 10.48
C VAL A 28 7.27 -2.67 10.73
N TYR A 29 7.63 -2.48 11.99
CA TYR A 29 8.90 -1.89 12.40
C TYR A 29 9.79 -2.97 13.00
N ILE A 30 10.96 -3.17 12.40
CA ILE A 30 11.95 -4.15 12.85
C ILE A 30 13.12 -3.35 13.45
N LEU A 31 13.36 -3.53 14.74
CA LEU A 31 14.49 -2.96 15.45
C LEU A 31 15.51 -4.07 15.73
N ALA A 32 16.73 -3.86 15.26
CA ALA A 32 17.88 -4.67 15.65
C ALA A 32 18.71 -3.86 16.64
N ASP A 33 18.99 -4.43 17.80
CA ASP A 33 19.86 -3.84 18.80
C ASP A 33 21.33 -4.07 18.43
N ASP A 34 22.19 -3.09 18.72
CA ASP A 34 23.64 -3.11 18.47
C ASP A 34 24.10 -3.42 17.02
N MET A 35 23.20 -3.40 16.03
CA MET A 35 23.59 -3.60 14.63
C MET A 35 24.32 -2.37 14.09
N GLY A 36 25.57 -2.56 13.66
CA GLY A 36 26.35 -1.52 13.02
C GLY A 36 25.87 -1.24 11.60
N TYR A 37 26.05 -0.01 11.12
CA TYR A 37 25.61 0.40 9.78
C TYR A 37 26.21 -0.48 8.66
N GLY A 38 27.49 -0.86 8.82
CA GLY A 38 28.24 -1.67 7.84
C GLY A 38 28.02 -3.18 7.95
N ASP A 39 27.17 -3.64 8.87
CA ASP A 39 26.86 -5.07 9.04
C ASP A 39 25.86 -5.58 8.00
N MET A 40 25.06 -4.69 7.42
CA MET A 40 24.08 -5.02 6.38
C MET A 40 24.74 -4.99 4.99
N GLY A 41 24.56 -6.04 4.20
CA GLY A 41 25.13 -6.14 2.85
C GLY A 41 24.65 -5.02 1.92
N GLY A 42 23.37 -4.64 2.03
CA GLY A 42 22.79 -3.50 1.32
C GLY A 42 23.45 -2.14 1.60
N ASN A 43 24.15 -1.98 2.74
CA ASN A 43 24.87 -0.77 3.11
C ASN A 43 26.39 -0.89 2.88
N ASN A 44 26.92 -2.12 2.87
CA ASN A 44 28.33 -2.42 2.71
C ASN A 44 28.51 -3.74 1.93
N PRO A 45 28.94 -3.70 0.65
CA PRO A 45 29.20 -4.89 -0.15
C PRO A 45 30.25 -5.84 0.44
N ASP A 46 31.16 -5.32 1.26
CA ASP A 46 32.21 -6.08 1.95
C ASP A 46 31.78 -6.53 3.36
N SER A 47 30.47 -6.45 3.68
CA SER A 47 29.96 -6.93 4.97
C SER A 47 30.29 -8.41 5.16
N LYS A 48 30.72 -8.75 6.38
CA LYS A 48 31.02 -10.12 6.79
C LYS A 48 29.80 -10.89 7.27
N ILE A 49 28.68 -10.20 7.52
CA ILE A 49 27.47 -10.80 8.07
C ILE A 49 26.46 -11.00 6.93
N PRO A 50 26.13 -12.25 6.57
CA PRO A 50 25.16 -12.50 5.51
C PRO A 50 23.76 -12.09 5.98
N THR A 51 23.17 -11.10 5.31
CA THR A 51 21.86 -10.53 5.64
C THR A 51 20.86 -10.64 4.47
N PRO A 52 20.72 -11.81 3.80
CA PRO A 52 20.07 -11.93 2.49
C PRO A 52 18.59 -11.49 2.46
N ASN A 53 17.86 -11.62 3.57
CA ASN A 53 16.48 -11.15 3.66
C ASN A 53 16.39 -9.62 3.74
N LEU A 54 17.30 -9.00 4.48
CA LEU A 54 17.41 -7.55 4.62
C LEU A 54 17.93 -6.93 3.32
N ASP A 55 18.92 -7.56 2.68
CA ASP A 55 19.45 -7.14 1.38
C ASP A 55 18.35 -7.14 0.30
N ARG A 56 17.53 -8.20 0.27
CA ARG A 56 16.39 -8.28 -0.65
C ARG A 56 15.34 -7.20 -0.36
N LEU A 57 15.06 -6.90 0.91
CA LEU A 57 14.14 -5.83 1.29
C LEU A 57 14.68 -4.46 0.83
N ALA A 58 15.97 -4.18 1.05
CA ALA A 58 16.61 -2.94 0.62
C ALA A 58 16.58 -2.76 -0.91
N ALA A 59 16.74 -3.84 -1.67
CA ALA A 59 16.67 -3.81 -3.13
C ALA A 59 15.25 -3.56 -3.69
N GLN A 60 14.21 -3.77 -2.87
CA GLN A 60 12.81 -3.64 -3.29
C GLN A 60 12.18 -2.28 -2.97
N GLY A 61 12.80 -1.50 -2.08
CA GLY A 61 12.31 -0.19 -1.64
C GLY A 61 11.26 -0.26 -0.54
#